data_AF-A0A3B6MJG4-F1
#
_entry.id   AF-A0A3B6MJG4-F1
#
_cell.length_a   1.000
_cell.length_b   1.000
_cell.length_c   1.000
_cell.angle_alpha   90.00
_cell.angle_beta   90.00
_cell.angle_gamma   90.00
#
_symmetry.space_group_name_H-M   'P 1'
#
loop_
_entity.id
_entity.type
_entity.pdbx_description
1 polymer ?
#
loop_
_entity_poly.entity_id
_entity_poly.type
_entity_poly.pdbx_seq_one_letter_code
_entity_poly.pdbx_strand_id
1 'polypeptide(L)'
;MAAIGGHPYSPSDLELPGFVPQQLSPIELVVPLIGTSLLVITVIWLVSGHVLNSGRPSRLSKADRLLMCWWAITGLTHLIIEAPLLFTPNYLTKENPSFFDEIWKEYSKADSRYATGDTTTTAIEVIAVFLQGPLSLFAVYAIASRKSYNYILQFGVSMSHLYSMLIFYITAYLDGMNFCASPFYFWTYFVGANSPWVVIPTLIAIRSWKLISQASQSCKVNQD
;
A
#
# COMPACT_ATOMS: atom_id res chain seq x y z
N MET A 1 10.72 40.68 -5.65
CA MET A 1 11.63 39.52 -5.71
C MET A 1 11.37 38.65 -4.49
N ALA A 2 10.49 37.65 -4.62
CA ALA A 2 10.23 36.71 -3.53
C ALA A 2 11.47 35.83 -3.32
N ALA A 3 11.77 35.51 -2.05
CA ALA A 3 12.93 34.72 -1.69
C ALA A 3 12.92 33.35 -2.38
N ILE A 4 14.07 32.96 -2.95
CA ILE A 4 14.37 31.60 -3.44
C ILE A 4 14.51 30.70 -2.21
N GLY A 5 13.38 30.27 -1.65
CA GLY A 5 13.34 29.29 -0.57
C GLY A 5 13.43 27.89 -1.17
N GLY A 6 14.56 27.21 -1.01
CA GLY A 6 14.76 25.86 -1.52
C GLY A 6 13.84 24.82 -0.87
N HIS A 7 13.55 23.74 -1.58
CA HIS A 7 12.80 22.57 -1.09
C HIS A 7 13.74 21.36 -0.85
N PRO A 8 13.33 20.34 -0.08
CA PRO A 8 14.17 19.19 0.22
C PRO A 8 14.17 18.09 -0.87
N TYR A 9 13.39 18.25 -1.92
CA TYR A 9 13.20 17.26 -2.99
C TYR A 9 14.33 17.22 -4.02
N SER A 10 14.43 16.12 -4.75
CA SER A 10 15.44 15.87 -5.79
C SER A 10 14.81 15.77 -7.18
N PRO A 11 15.39 16.39 -8.21
CA PRO A 11 16.60 17.21 -8.17
C PRO A 11 16.36 18.58 -7.50
N SER A 12 17.44 19.24 -7.07
CA SER A 12 17.35 20.48 -6.27
C SER A 12 16.87 21.71 -7.04
N ASP A 13 16.83 21.62 -8.37
CA ASP A 13 16.39 22.66 -9.30
C ASP A 13 14.91 22.53 -9.70
N LEU A 14 14.15 21.63 -9.06
CA LEU A 14 12.71 21.54 -9.28
C LEU A 14 12.01 22.88 -8.95
N GLU A 15 11.10 23.29 -9.82
CA GLU A 15 10.30 24.49 -9.58
C GLU A 15 9.01 24.12 -8.85
N LEU A 16 8.96 24.40 -7.55
CA LEU A 16 7.78 24.18 -6.71
C LEU A 16 7.22 25.51 -6.21
N PRO A 17 6.47 26.24 -7.06
CA PRO A 17 5.96 27.56 -6.72
C PRO A 17 4.97 27.48 -5.55
N GLY A 18 5.17 28.34 -4.55
CA GLY A 18 4.34 28.36 -3.35
C GLY A 18 4.57 27.18 -2.40
N PHE A 19 5.72 26.50 -2.50
CA PHE A 19 6.08 25.42 -1.58
C PHE A 19 6.02 25.89 -0.12
N VAL A 20 5.26 25.16 0.68
CA VAL A 20 5.17 25.31 2.13
C VAL A 20 5.90 24.14 2.78
N PRO A 21 6.96 24.40 3.58
CA PRO A 21 7.70 23.36 4.29
C PRO A 21 6.79 22.46 5.14
N GLN A 22 7.27 21.24 5.36
CA GLN A 22 6.65 20.26 6.25
C GLN A 22 6.56 20.83 7.68
N GLN A 23 5.40 20.71 8.32
CA GLN A 23 5.17 21.22 9.68
C GLN A 23 5.32 20.13 10.75
N LEU A 24 5.02 18.87 10.40
CA LEU A 24 5.16 17.73 11.30
C LEU A 24 6.52 17.06 11.13
N SER A 25 7.11 16.61 12.24
CA SER A 25 8.32 15.81 12.20
C SER A 25 8.04 14.37 11.71
N PRO A 26 9.05 13.66 11.17
CA PRO A 26 8.87 12.27 10.74
C PRO A 26 8.34 11.34 11.85
N ILE A 27 8.71 11.58 13.11
CA ILE A 27 8.24 10.78 14.25
C ILE A 27 6.75 11.01 14.51
N GLU A 28 6.28 12.25 14.41
CA GLU A 28 4.86 12.61 14.56
C GLU A 28 4.00 12.01 13.44
N LEU A 29 4.59 11.63 12.30
CA LEU A 29 3.91 10.91 11.21
C LEU A 29 3.95 9.39 11.41
N VAL A 30 5.13 8.84 11.71
CA VAL A 30 5.35 7.39 11.78
C VAL A 30 4.65 6.76 13.00
N VAL A 31 4.65 7.43 14.16
CA VAL A 31 4.06 6.88 15.39
C VAL A 31 2.54 6.64 15.24
N PRO A 32 1.73 7.61 14.76
CA PRO A 32 0.31 7.36 14.51
C PRO A 32 0.04 6.30 13.45
N LEU A 33 0.87 6.21 12.40
CA LEU A 33 0.72 5.17 11.36
C LEU A 33 0.96 3.76 11.93
N ILE A 34 2.03 3.58 12.71
CA ILE A 34 2.32 2.31 13.37
C ILE A 34 1.23 1.98 14.40
N GLY A 35 0.86 2.95 15.25
CA GLY A 35 -0.17 2.77 16.28
C GLY A 35 -1.52 2.37 15.68
N THR A 36 -1.94 3.05 14.62
CA THR A 36 -3.19 2.73 13.89
C THR A 36 -3.12 1.35 13.23
N SER A 37 -1.98 1.01 12.61
CA SER A 37 -1.78 -0.31 12.00
C SER A 37 -1.86 -1.44 13.03
N LEU A 38 -1.23 -1.28 14.19
CA LEU A 38 -1.30 -2.25 15.30
C LEU A 38 -2.71 -2.36 15.86
N LEU A 39 -3.46 -1.26 15.96
CA LEU A 39 -4.86 -1.27 16.35
C LEU A 39 -5.71 -2.08 15.35
N VAL A 40 -5.56 -1.82 14.05
CA VAL A 40 -6.27 -2.57 13.00
C VAL A 40 -5.95 -4.06 13.07
N ILE A 41 -4.66 -4.42 13.20
CA ILE A 41 -4.23 -5.83 13.36
C ILE A 41 -4.92 -6.45 14.58
N THR A 42 -4.91 -5.76 15.72
CA THR A 42 -5.49 -6.25 16.97
C THR A 42 -7.00 -6.47 16.82
N VAL A 43 -7.72 -5.50 16.24
CA VAL A 43 -9.17 -5.60 16.00
C VAL A 43 -9.48 -6.79 15.07
N ILE A 44 -8.81 -6.89 13.92
CA ILE A 44 -9.03 -7.98 12.96
C ILE A 44 -8.68 -9.33 13.58
N TRP A 45 -7.61 -9.40 14.37
CA TRP A 45 -7.20 -10.62 15.06
C TRP A 45 -8.25 -11.09 16.06
N LEU A 46 -8.80 -10.18 16.88
CA LEU A 46 -9.84 -10.49 17.86
C LEU A 46 -11.16 -10.87 17.19
N VAL A 47 -11.61 -10.09 16.20
CA VAL A 47 -12.85 -10.37 15.46
C VAL A 47 -12.77 -11.71 14.74
N SER A 48 -11.65 -12.01 14.07
CA SER A 48 -11.45 -13.28 13.37
C SER A 48 -11.28 -14.49 14.31
N GLY A 49 -10.78 -14.26 15.53
CA GLY A 49 -10.59 -15.30 16.54
C GLY A 49 -11.87 -15.67 17.29
N HIS A 50 -12.68 -14.67 17.63
CA HIS A 50 -13.86 -14.84 18.48
C HIS A 50 -15.15 -14.81 17.65
N VAL A 51 -15.42 -13.69 16.98
CA VAL A 51 -16.73 -13.45 16.34
C VAL A 51 -16.94 -14.35 15.12
N LEU A 52 -15.94 -14.44 14.22
CA LEU A 52 -16.08 -15.20 12.98
C LEU A 52 -16.03 -16.72 13.15
N ASN A 53 -15.65 -17.19 14.34
CA ASN A 53 -15.62 -18.62 14.69
C ASN A 53 -16.87 -19.04 15.47
N SER A 54 -17.59 -18.11 16.10
CA SER A 54 -18.82 -18.41 16.82
C SER A 54 -19.90 -18.95 15.87
N GLY A 55 -20.43 -20.13 16.18
CA GLY A 55 -21.50 -20.76 15.39
C GLY A 55 -21.07 -21.35 14.05
N ARG A 56 -19.77 -21.50 13.76
CA ARG A 56 -19.28 -22.16 12.54
C ARG A 56 -18.60 -23.51 12.83
N PRO A 57 -18.76 -24.50 11.93
CA PRO A 57 -18.31 -25.89 12.17
C PRO A 57 -16.79 -26.04 12.21
N SER A 58 -16.04 -25.17 11.54
CA SER A 58 -14.57 -25.15 11.60
C SER A 58 -14.08 -23.76 11.93
N ARG A 59 -12.91 -23.62 12.56
CA ARG A 59 -12.29 -22.32 12.85
C ARG A 59 -11.48 -21.82 11.66
N LEU A 60 -11.35 -20.51 11.50
CA LEU A 60 -10.39 -19.93 10.55
C LEU A 60 -8.97 -20.33 10.93
N SER A 61 -8.15 -20.67 9.94
CA SER A 61 -6.75 -21.02 10.18
C SER A 61 -5.97 -19.78 10.63
N LYS A 62 -4.85 -19.98 11.35
CA LYS A 62 -3.96 -18.86 11.72
C LYS A 62 -3.47 -18.09 10.48
N ALA A 63 -3.20 -18.80 9.39
CA ALA A 63 -2.79 -18.20 8.13
C ALA A 63 -3.89 -17.28 7.57
N ASP A 64 -5.14 -17.74 7.51
CA ASP A 64 -6.25 -16.92 7.01
C ASP A 64 -6.46 -15.67 7.85
N ARG A 65 -6.28 -15.76 9.17
CA ARG A 65 -6.38 -14.60 10.08
C ARG A 65 -5.25 -13.59 9.86
N LEU A 66 -4.02 -14.06 9.63
CA LEU A 66 -2.89 -13.19 9.27
C LEU A 66 -3.12 -12.52 7.91
N LEU A 67 -3.65 -13.26 6.93
CA LEU A 67 -4.00 -12.71 5.62
C LEU A 67 -5.10 -11.66 5.72
N MET A 68 -6.11 -11.86 6.57
CA MET A 68 -7.10 -10.82 6.85
C MET A 68 -6.48 -9.55 7.42
N CYS A 69 -5.48 -9.67 8.30
CA CYS A 69 -4.77 -8.51 8.85
C CYS A 69 -4.01 -7.76 7.74
N TRP A 70 -3.25 -8.50 6.92
CA TRP A 70 -2.54 -7.93 5.77
C TRP A 70 -3.50 -7.20 4.83
N TRP A 71 -4.54 -7.88 4.35
CA TRP A 71 -5.50 -7.29 3.41
C TRP A 71 -6.28 -6.10 3.98
N ALA A 72 -6.55 -6.08 5.29
CA ALA A 72 -7.16 -4.94 5.95
C ALA A 72 -6.21 -3.73 5.96
N ILE A 73 -4.94 -3.91 6.35
CA ILE A 73 -3.94 -2.84 6.32
C ILE A 73 -3.76 -2.33 4.90
N THR A 74 -3.51 -3.22 3.94
CA THR A 74 -3.32 -2.86 2.53
C THR A 74 -4.52 -2.08 1.99
N GLY A 75 -5.74 -2.57 2.23
CA GLY A 75 -6.96 -1.90 1.80
C GLY A 75 -7.13 -0.50 2.40
N LEU A 76 -6.83 -0.34 3.69
CA LEU A 76 -6.93 0.95 4.37
C LEU A 76 -5.80 1.91 3.97
N THR A 77 -4.58 1.43 3.71
CA THR A 77 -3.49 2.27 3.21
C THR A 77 -3.88 2.90 1.88
N HIS A 78 -4.34 2.10 0.92
CA HIS A 78 -4.78 2.61 -0.37
C HIS A 78 -5.94 3.62 -0.22
N LEU A 79 -6.96 3.30 0.58
CA LEU A 79 -8.16 4.13 0.66
C LEU A 79 -8.03 5.37 1.56
N ILE A 80 -7.14 5.37 2.55
CA ILE A 80 -7.03 6.44 3.56
C ILE A 80 -5.73 7.24 3.39
N ILE A 81 -4.62 6.59 3.03
CA ILE A 81 -3.31 7.26 2.91
C ILE A 81 -3.08 7.73 1.47
N GLU A 82 -3.36 6.87 0.48
CA GLU A 82 -3.10 7.19 -0.93
C GLU A 82 -4.22 7.98 -1.59
N ALA A 83 -5.48 7.75 -1.23
CA ALA A 83 -6.59 8.51 -1.78
C ALA A 83 -6.42 10.04 -1.63
N PRO A 84 -6.01 10.60 -0.47
CA PRO A 84 -5.71 12.03 -0.36
C PRO A 84 -4.77 12.57 -1.43
N LEU A 85 -3.71 11.85 -1.83
CA LEU A 85 -2.79 12.30 -2.88
C LEU A 85 -3.53 12.64 -4.19
N LEU A 86 -4.52 11.84 -4.56
CA LEU A 86 -5.31 12.03 -5.78
C LEU A 86 -6.30 13.19 -5.67
N PHE A 87 -6.80 13.48 -4.46
CA PHE A 87 -7.82 14.49 -4.22
C PHE A 87 -7.25 15.83 -3.72
N THR A 88 -5.99 15.86 -3.29
CA THR A 88 -5.28 17.06 -2.84
C THR A 88 -3.96 17.27 -3.58
N PRO A 89 -3.98 17.41 -4.93
CA PRO A 89 -2.76 17.54 -5.74
C PRO A 89 -1.91 18.76 -5.38
N ASN A 90 -2.49 19.76 -4.70
CA ASN A 90 -1.80 20.96 -4.22
C ASN A 90 -1.27 20.84 -2.77
N TYR A 91 -1.10 19.63 -2.24
CA TYR A 91 -0.69 19.39 -0.85
C TYR A 91 0.63 20.11 -0.46
N LEU A 92 1.54 20.32 -1.43
CA LEU A 92 2.81 21.03 -1.23
C LEU A 92 2.65 22.53 -0.95
N THR A 93 1.54 23.15 -1.35
CA THR A 93 1.34 24.62 -1.26
C THR A 93 0.36 25.03 -0.16
N LYS A 94 -0.17 24.08 0.61
CA LYS A 94 -1.10 24.35 1.71
C LYS A 94 -0.38 24.92 2.93
N GLU A 95 -0.84 26.09 3.38
CA GLU A 95 -0.39 26.72 4.63
C GLU A 95 -0.90 25.98 5.88
N ASN A 96 -2.07 25.34 5.78
CA ASN A 96 -2.66 24.50 6.83
C ASN A 96 -2.84 23.07 6.29
N PRO A 97 -1.75 22.30 6.14
CA PRO A 97 -1.79 20.95 5.61
C PRO A 97 -2.48 19.99 6.59
N SER A 98 -3.21 19.02 6.05
CA SER A 98 -3.71 17.89 6.84
C SER A 98 -2.59 16.91 7.18
N PHE A 99 -2.85 15.98 8.10
CA PHE A 99 -1.93 14.89 8.41
C PHE A 99 -1.50 14.09 7.17
N PHE A 100 -2.41 13.85 6.21
CA PHE A 100 -2.10 13.12 4.98
C PHE A 100 -1.26 13.96 4.00
N ASP A 101 -1.51 15.26 3.92
CA ASP A 101 -0.66 16.17 3.13
C ASP A 101 0.78 16.14 3.66
N GLU A 102 0.96 16.08 4.99
CA GLU A 102 2.27 15.98 5.64
C GLU A 102 2.96 14.62 5.43
N ILE A 103 2.20 13.51 5.37
CA ILE A 103 2.72 12.20 4.96
C ILE A 103 3.29 12.27 3.55
N TRP A 104 2.55 12.85 2.60
CA TRP A 104 3.02 12.95 1.22
C TRP A 104 4.18 13.93 1.07
N LYS A 105 4.23 15.03 1.85
CA LYS A 105 5.42 15.89 1.94
C LYS A 105 6.65 15.11 2.42
N GLU A 106 6.50 14.22 3.39
CA GLU A 106 7.58 13.36 3.90
C GLU A 106 8.01 12.34 2.85
N TYR A 107 7.06 11.58 2.32
CA TYR A 107 7.34 10.50 1.38
C TYR A 107 7.94 11.02 0.07
N SER A 108 7.57 12.22 -0.38
CA SER A 108 8.17 12.87 -1.54
C SER A 108 9.68 13.15 -1.39
N LYS A 109 10.24 13.13 -0.17
CA LYS A 109 11.70 13.17 0.03
C LYS A 109 12.37 11.84 -0.35
N ALA A 110 11.63 10.74 -0.25
CA ALA A 110 12.06 9.44 -0.74
C ALA A 110 11.81 9.26 -2.23
N ASP A 111 10.73 9.85 -2.74
CA ASP A 111 10.42 9.80 -4.16
C ASP A 111 9.80 11.11 -4.64
N SER A 112 10.64 12.00 -5.14
CA SER A 112 10.22 13.34 -5.58
C SER A 112 9.34 13.33 -6.82
N ARG A 113 9.14 12.17 -7.48
CA ARG A 113 8.10 12.01 -8.51
C ARG A 113 6.70 12.28 -7.96
N TYR A 114 6.47 12.10 -6.65
CA TYR A 114 5.23 12.49 -5.98
C TYR A 114 5.11 14.00 -5.74
N ALA A 115 6.25 14.71 -5.62
CA ALA A 115 6.24 16.17 -5.52
C ALA A 115 5.96 16.82 -6.87
N THR A 116 6.47 16.24 -7.96
CA THR A 116 6.25 16.75 -9.33
C THR A 116 4.94 16.29 -9.95
N GLY A 117 4.22 15.37 -9.31
CA GLY A 117 3.00 14.79 -9.86
C GLY A 117 3.26 13.95 -11.12
N ASP A 118 4.31 13.12 -11.08
CA ASP A 118 4.64 12.22 -12.20
C ASP A 118 3.43 11.39 -12.63
N THR A 119 3.28 11.26 -13.94
CA THR A 119 2.12 10.57 -14.54
C THR A 119 2.10 9.08 -14.24
N THR A 120 3.27 8.44 -14.14
CA THR A 120 3.35 7.00 -13.86
C THR A 120 3.00 6.72 -12.41
N THR A 121 3.61 7.45 -11.47
CA THR A 121 3.27 7.29 -10.04
C THR A 121 1.80 7.59 -9.82
N THR A 122 1.28 8.70 -10.37
CA THR A 122 -0.15 9.04 -10.28
C THR A 122 -1.06 7.93 -10.83
N ALA A 123 -0.72 7.33 -11.97
CA ALA A 123 -1.51 6.23 -12.54
C ALA A 123 -1.49 4.97 -11.66
N ILE A 124 -0.34 4.65 -11.05
CA ILE A 124 -0.21 3.55 -10.09
C ILE A 124 -1.11 3.80 -8.87
N GLU A 125 -1.12 5.01 -8.34
CA GLU A 125 -1.94 5.39 -7.18
C GLU A 125 -3.44 5.36 -7.51
N VAL A 126 -3.85 5.77 -8.71
CA VAL A 126 -5.24 5.60 -9.19
C VAL A 126 -5.64 4.13 -9.18
N ILE A 127 -4.80 3.24 -9.69
CA ILE A 127 -5.05 1.79 -9.65
C ILE A 127 -5.09 1.30 -8.20
N ALA A 128 -4.18 1.78 -7.36
CA ALA A 128 -4.11 1.39 -5.96
C ALA A 128 -5.40 1.77 -5.20
N VAL A 129 -5.85 3.01 -5.32
CA VAL A 129 -7.05 3.54 -4.66
C VAL A 129 -8.34 2.92 -5.19
N PHE A 130 -8.52 2.84 -6.52
CA PHE A 130 -9.81 2.45 -7.10
C PHE A 130 -9.95 0.95 -7.35
N LEU A 131 -8.84 0.20 -7.36
CA LEU A 131 -8.85 -1.24 -7.61
C LEU A 131 -8.25 -2.03 -6.45
N GLN A 132 -7.00 -1.78 -6.10
CA GLN A 132 -6.28 -2.64 -5.14
C GLN A 132 -6.83 -2.49 -3.71
N GLY A 133 -7.17 -1.28 -3.29
CA GLY A 133 -7.78 -0.97 -1.99
C GLY A 133 -9.10 -1.71 -1.79
N PRO A 134 -10.12 -1.48 -2.64
CA PRO A 134 -11.41 -2.15 -2.57
C PRO A 134 -11.29 -3.67 -2.68
N LEU A 135 -10.46 -4.18 -3.58
CA LEU A 135 -10.29 -5.63 -3.73
C LEU A 135 -9.56 -6.27 -2.54
N SER A 136 -8.66 -5.55 -1.86
CA SER A 136 -8.02 -6.02 -0.63
C SER A 136 -9.05 -6.16 0.49
N LEU A 137 -9.92 -5.16 0.69
CA LEU A 137 -11.02 -5.28 1.66
C LEU A 137 -12.03 -6.37 1.25
N PHE A 138 -12.26 -6.55 -0.04
CA PHE A 138 -13.08 -7.66 -0.54
C PHE A 138 -12.43 -9.02 -0.25
N ALA A 139 -11.09 -9.12 -0.27
CA ALA A 139 -10.38 -10.33 0.15
C ALA A 139 -10.59 -10.64 1.63
N VAL A 140 -10.61 -9.63 2.51
CA VAL A 140 -10.99 -9.79 3.93
C VAL A 140 -12.38 -10.40 4.04
N TYR A 141 -13.35 -9.84 3.32
CA TYR A 141 -14.73 -10.37 3.28
C TYR A 141 -14.78 -11.81 2.76
N ALA A 142 -14.06 -12.11 1.67
CA ALA A 142 -14.05 -13.43 1.05
C ALA A 142 -13.49 -14.50 2.00
N ILE A 143 -12.44 -14.17 2.75
CA ILE A 143 -11.88 -15.04 3.80
C ILE A 143 -12.88 -15.21 4.94
N ALA A 144 -13.41 -14.12 5.50
CA ALA A 144 -14.37 -14.15 6.60
C ALA A 144 -15.62 -14.97 6.25
N SER A 145 -16.10 -14.84 5.02
CA SER A 145 -17.28 -15.51 4.48
C SER A 145 -16.98 -16.89 3.88
N ARG A 146 -15.72 -17.32 3.85
CA ARG A 146 -15.27 -18.63 3.30
C ARG A 146 -15.75 -18.87 1.89
N LYS A 147 -15.67 -17.84 1.05
CA LYS A 147 -16.08 -17.92 -0.35
C LYS A 147 -15.11 -18.81 -1.12
N SER A 148 -15.63 -19.64 -2.03
CA SER A 148 -14.81 -20.54 -2.87
C SER A 148 -13.79 -19.77 -3.71
N TYR A 149 -14.13 -18.56 -4.15
CA TYR A 149 -13.25 -17.69 -4.94
C TYR A 149 -12.17 -16.97 -4.11
N ASN A 150 -12.07 -17.17 -2.79
CA ASN A 150 -11.14 -16.40 -1.95
C ASN A 150 -9.67 -16.51 -2.41
N TYR A 151 -9.22 -17.69 -2.87
CA TYR A 151 -7.85 -17.87 -3.36
C TYR A 151 -7.63 -17.21 -4.72
N ILE A 152 -8.62 -17.27 -5.61
CA ILE A 152 -8.57 -16.64 -6.93
C ILE A 152 -8.50 -15.12 -6.78
N LEU A 153 -9.34 -14.57 -5.90
CA LEU A 153 -9.33 -13.14 -5.57
C LEU A 153 -7.97 -12.72 -5.01
N GLN A 154 -7.46 -13.41 -4.00
CA GLN A 154 -6.16 -13.10 -3.41
C GLN A 154 -5.01 -13.19 -4.41
N PHE A 155 -5.04 -14.18 -5.30
CA PHE A 155 -4.07 -14.29 -6.39
C PHE A 155 -4.14 -13.08 -7.33
N GLY A 156 -5.35 -12.73 -7.82
CA GLY A 156 -5.55 -11.60 -8.71
C GLY A 156 -5.10 -10.26 -8.11
N VAL A 157 -5.47 -9.99 -6.86
CA VAL A 157 -5.05 -8.77 -6.15
C VAL A 157 -3.53 -8.75 -5.97
N SER A 158 -2.93 -9.88 -5.58
CA SER A 158 -1.47 -9.97 -5.41
C SER A 158 -0.73 -9.69 -6.72
N MET A 159 -1.20 -10.23 -7.85
CA MET A 159 -0.60 -9.97 -9.16
C MET A 159 -0.72 -8.50 -9.57
N SER A 160 -1.83 -7.84 -9.23
CA SER A 160 -1.99 -6.40 -9.46
C SER A 160 -0.95 -5.60 -8.67
N HIS A 161 -0.74 -5.89 -7.38
CA HIS A 161 0.30 -5.25 -6.58
C HIS A 161 1.69 -5.46 -7.17
N LEU A 162 2.05 -6.70 -7.52
CA LEU A 162 3.37 -7.02 -8.06
C LEU A 162 3.63 -6.31 -9.39
N TYR A 163 2.61 -6.22 -10.26
CA TYR A 163 2.72 -5.50 -11.52
C TYR A 163 2.92 -3.99 -11.31
N SER A 164 2.13 -3.38 -10.42
CA SER A 164 2.30 -1.96 -10.05
C SER A 164 3.68 -1.68 -9.48
N MET A 165 4.16 -2.53 -8.55
CA MET A 165 5.49 -2.39 -7.97
C MET A 165 6.61 -2.56 -9.00
N LEU A 166 6.44 -3.48 -9.95
CA LEU A 166 7.39 -3.66 -11.03
C LEU A 166 7.51 -2.41 -11.89
N ILE A 167 6.37 -1.82 -12.30
CA ILE A 167 6.35 -0.55 -13.04
C ILE A 167 7.01 0.55 -12.20
N PHE A 168 6.63 0.68 -10.92
CA PHE A 168 7.15 1.69 -10.00
C PHE A 168 8.68 1.71 -9.94
N TYR A 169 9.31 0.54 -9.78
CA TYR A 169 10.77 0.41 -9.71
C TYR A 169 11.44 0.52 -11.07
N ILE A 170 10.84 -0.03 -12.13
CA ILE A 170 11.41 0.07 -13.48
C ILE A 170 11.47 1.53 -13.92
N THR A 171 10.38 2.30 -13.74
CA THR A 171 10.40 3.71 -14.16
C THR A 171 11.36 4.54 -13.32
N ALA A 172 11.47 4.28 -12.02
CA ALA A 172 12.47 4.89 -11.16
C ALA A 172 13.91 4.66 -11.69
N TYR A 173 14.18 3.42 -12.11
CA TYR A 173 15.47 3.04 -12.68
C TYR A 173 15.73 3.69 -14.03
N LEU A 174 14.71 3.72 -14.91
CA LEU A 174 14.80 4.34 -16.23
C LEU A 174 14.99 5.87 -16.15
N ASP A 175 14.41 6.50 -15.14
CA ASP A 175 14.60 7.94 -14.82
C ASP A 175 15.97 8.22 -14.15
N GLY A 176 16.83 7.21 -14.06
CA GLY A 176 18.21 7.35 -13.57
C GLY A 176 18.34 7.45 -12.05
N MET A 177 17.29 7.09 -11.29
CA MET A 177 17.29 7.08 -9.82
C MET A 177 17.56 8.46 -9.16
N ASN A 178 17.27 9.55 -9.88
CA ASN A 178 17.57 10.92 -9.44
C ASN A 178 16.42 11.60 -8.67
N PHE A 179 15.69 10.84 -7.85
CA PHE A 179 14.46 11.29 -7.20
C PHE A 179 14.52 11.31 -5.66
N CYS A 180 15.59 10.79 -5.04
CA CYS A 180 15.74 10.73 -3.59
C CYS A 180 16.51 11.92 -3.02
N ALA A 181 16.03 12.47 -1.90
CA ALA A 181 16.74 13.52 -1.16
C ALA A 181 18.04 13.03 -0.49
N SER A 182 18.10 11.76 -0.06
CA SER A 182 19.29 11.17 0.56
C SER A 182 19.31 9.64 0.51
N PRO A 183 20.47 8.99 0.73
CA PRO A 183 20.56 7.53 0.84
C PRO A 183 19.70 6.94 1.97
N PHE A 184 19.48 7.69 3.06
CA PHE A 184 18.59 7.26 4.14
C PHE A 184 17.16 7.09 3.60
N TYR A 185 16.64 8.10 2.92
CA TYR A 185 15.30 8.05 2.33
C TYR A 185 15.17 6.97 1.26
N PHE A 186 16.22 6.77 0.45
CA PHE A 186 16.26 5.68 -0.51
C PHE A 186 16.07 4.30 0.14
N TRP A 187 16.89 3.96 1.14
CA TRP A 187 16.86 2.62 1.71
C TRP A 187 15.68 2.39 2.66
N THR A 188 15.32 3.38 3.47
CA THR A 188 14.31 3.18 4.52
C THR A 188 12.88 3.38 4.01
N TYR A 189 12.64 4.37 3.14
CA TYR A 189 11.31 4.67 2.61
C TYR A 189 11.14 4.01 1.23
N PHE A 190 11.98 4.37 0.25
CA PHE A 190 11.77 3.92 -1.12
C PHE A 190 11.95 2.39 -1.28
N VAL A 191 12.97 1.77 -0.69
CA VAL A 191 13.12 0.31 -0.71
C VAL A 191 12.40 -0.34 0.47
N GLY A 192 12.68 0.12 1.69
CA GLY A 192 12.21 -0.50 2.92
C GLY A 192 10.69 -0.49 3.04
N ALA A 193 10.08 0.69 3.02
CA ALA A 193 8.64 0.82 3.20
C ALA A 193 7.85 0.18 2.05
N ASN A 194 8.37 0.16 0.82
CA ASN A 194 7.68 -0.48 -0.32
C ASN A 194 7.87 -2.00 -0.41
N SER A 195 8.91 -2.57 0.20
CA SER A 195 9.21 -4.01 0.12
C SER A 195 8.07 -4.96 0.56
N PRO A 196 7.21 -4.63 1.56
CA PRO A 196 6.08 -5.48 1.92
C PRO A 196 5.10 -5.73 0.77
N TRP A 197 4.86 -4.73 -0.09
CA TRP A 197 3.99 -4.83 -1.27
C TRP A 197 4.60 -5.67 -2.41
N VAL A 198 5.86 -6.08 -2.28
CA VAL A 198 6.48 -7.07 -3.17
C VAL A 198 6.49 -8.44 -2.51
N VAL A 199 7.04 -8.52 -1.29
CA VAL A 199 7.30 -9.81 -0.63
C VAL A 199 6.00 -10.52 -0.24
N ILE A 200 5.08 -9.82 0.42
CA ILE A 200 3.87 -10.45 0.96
C ILE A 200 2.93 -10.88 -0.18
N PRO A 201 2.60 -10.03 -1.19
CA PRO A 201 1.83 -10.45 -2.35
C PRO A 201 2.46 -11.62 -3.10
N THR A 202 3.80 -11.70 -3.21
CA THR A 202 4.48 -12.87 -3.81
C THR A 202 4.17 -14.16 -3.05
N LEU A 203 4.30 -14.13 -1.72
CA LEU A 203 4.01 -15.30 -0.88
C LEU A 203 2.53 -15.71 -0.97
N ILE A 204 1.62 -14.73 -1.01
CA ILE A 204 0.18 -14.99 -1.15
C ILE A 204 -0.13 -15.55 -2.53
N ALA A 205 0.45 -15.02 -3.60
CA ALA A 205 0.28 -15.52 -4.95
C ALA A 205 0.74 -16.98 -5.06
N ILE A 206 1.92 -17.32 -4.52
CA ILE A 206 2.43 -18.70 -4.49
C ILE A 206 1.48 -19.62 -3.72
N ARG A 207 1.01 -19.19 -2.53
CA ARG A 207 0.06 -19.97 -1.73
C ARG A 207 -1.24 -20.20 -2.49
N SER A 208 -1.85 -19.14 -3.01
CA SER A 208 -3.12 -19.21 -3.73
C SER A 208 -3.01 -20.07 -4.98
N TRP A 209 -1.92 -19.93 -5.75
CA TRP A 209 -1.66 -20.76 -6.93
C TRP A 209 -1.61 -22.25 -6.60
N LYS A 210 -0.89 -22.62 -5.53
CA LYS A 210 -0.80 -24.01 -5.05
C LYS A 210 -2.18 -24.56 -4.67
N LEU A 211 -2.95 -23.80 -3.90
CA LEU A 211 -4.27 -24.24 -3.41
C LEU A 211 -5.30 -24.35 -4.54
N ILE A 212 -5.29 -23.42 -5.50
CA ILE A 212 -6.13 -23.49 -6.70
C ILE A 212 -5.77 -24.74 -7.51
N SER A 213 -4.48 -24.96 -7.76
CA SER A 213 -4.00 -26.10 -8.54
C SER A 213 -4.36 -27.45 -7.90
N GLN A 214 -4.22 -27.56 -6.57
CA GLN A 214 -4.64 -28.76 -5.82
C GLN A 214 -6.15 -29.00 -5.92
N ALA A 215 -6.97 -27.96 -5.76
CA ALA A 215 -8.42 -28.09 -5.90
C ALA A 215 -8.83 -28.55 -7.31
N SER A 216 -8.18 -28.01 -8.36
CA SER A 216 -8.43 -28.42 -9.74
C SER A 216 -8.02 -29.87 -10.01
N GLN A 217 -6.92 -30.36 -9.42
CA GLN A 217 -6.50 -31.75 -9.56
C GLN A 217 -7.48 -32.71 -8.87
N SER A 218 -7.91 -32.41 -7.65
CA SER A 218 -8.87 -33.24 -6.92
C SER A 218 -10.22 -33.35 -7.63
N CYS A 219 -10.67 -32.28 -8.31
CA CYS A 219 -11.88 -32.34 -9.13
C CYS A 219 -11.76 -33.29 -10.31
N LYS A 220 -10.59 -33.39 -10.95
CA LYS A 220 -10.36 -34.32 -12.07
C LYS A 220 -10.42 -35.77 -11.61
N VAL A 221 -9.77 -36.09 -10.49
CA VAL A 221 -9.77 -37.45 -9.91
C VAL A 221 -11.18 -37.93 -9.53
N ASN A 222 -12.08 -37.03 -9.12
CA ASN A 222 -13.46 -37.39 -8.78
C ASN A 222 -14.40 -37.49 -9.99
N GLN A 223 -13.92 -37.20 -11.21
CA GLN A 223 -14.70 -37.30 -12.46
C GLN A 223 -14.34 -38.56 -13.28
N ASP A 224 -13.24 -39.23 -12.93
CA ASP A 224 -12.80 -40.52 -13.48
C ASP A 224 -13.29 -41.68 -12.59
#